data_AF-A0A1F6BLX3-F1
#
_entry.id   AF-A0A1F6BLX3-F1
#
_cell.length_a   1.000
_cell.length_b   1.000
_cell.length_c   1.000
_cell.angle_alpha   90.00
_cell.angle_beta   90.00
_cell.angle_gamma   90.00
#
_symmetry.space_group_name_H-M   'P 1'
#
loop_
_entity.id
_entity.type
_entity.pdbx_description
1 polymer ?
#
loop_
_entity_poly.entity_id
_entity_poly.type
_entity_poly.pdbx_seq_one_letter_code
_entity_poly.pdbx_strand_id
1 'polypeptide(L)'
;MKFLGNIFLHVFSNAIAILAAAYFITGFAFTGDFVALLIAAAILTAINLILRPVLKLILGPFIILTFGLFIIVLNAITLYLLDILSSPLRIEGYFPLLLATLLFSVVNGLIGFSARSTQKD
;
A
#
# COMPACT_ATOMS: atom_id res chain seq x y z
N MET A 1 14.67 3.32 -18.74
CA MET A 1 15.29 3.72 -17.44
C MET A 1 14.30 4.38 -16.47
N LYS A 2 13.40 5.28 -16.90
CA LYS A 2 12.41 5.95 -16.02
C LYS A 2 11.41 5.01 -15.31
N PHE A 3 11.03 3.90 -15.96
CA PHE A 3 10.10 2.91 -15.38
C PHE A 3 10.68 2.19 -14.14
N LEU A 4 11.96 1.82 -14.19
CA LEU A 4 12.63 1.10 -13.09
C LEU A 4 12.83 1.98 -11.85
N GLY A 5 13.15 3.27 -12.04
CA GLY A 5 13.28 4.23 -10.93
C GLY A 5 11.97 4.44 -10.16
N ASN A 6 10.83 4.49 -10.87
CA ASN A 6 9.53 4.67 -10.24
C ASN A 6 9.12 3.46 -9.38
N ILE A 7 9.47 2.25 -9.83
CA ILE A 7 9.20 1.03 -9.05
C ILE A 7 10.01 1.04 -7.77
N PHE A 8 11.29 1.43 -7.82
CA PHE A 8 12.12 1.49 -6.62
C PHE A 8 11.56 2.47 -5.57
N LEU A 9 11.10 3.65 -6.01
CA LEU A 9 10.43 4.61 -5.12
C LEU A 9 9.15 4.03 -4.51
N HIS A 10 8.35 3.29 -5.29
CA HIS A 10 7.15 2.64 -4.78
C HIS A 10 7.46 1.54 -3.76
N VAL A 11 8.47 0.72 -4.00
CA VAL A 11 8.92 -0.30 -3.04
C VAL A 11 9.37 0.38 -1.75
N PHE A 12 10.18 1.43 -1.84
CA PHE A 12 10.64 2.17 -0.66
C PHE A 12 9.47 2.81 0.11
N SER A 13 8.53 3.45 -0.58
CA SER A 13 7.31 4.01 0.00
C SER A 13 6.47 2.95 0.71
N ASN A 14 6.27 1.80 0.08
CA ASN A 14 5.53 0.68 0.66
C ASN A 14 6.24 0.09 1.88
N ALA A 15 7.57 -0.02 1.86
CA ALA A 15 8.34 -0.48 3.01
C ALA A 15 8.18 0.45 4.21
N ILE A 16 8.25 1.77 4.00
CA ILE A 16 7.99 2.76 5.05
C ILE A 16 6.57 2.63 5.58
N ALA A 17 5.58 2.47 4.70
CA ALA A 17 4.19 2.33 5.11
C ALA A 17 3.94 1.05 5.94
N ILE A 18 4.58 -0.07 5.59
CA ILE A 18 4.52 -1.32 6.39
C ILE A 18 5.12 -1.11 7.77
N LEU A 19 6.31 -0.50 7.88
CA LEU A 19 6.94 -0.22 9.17
C LEU A 19 6.11 0.74 10.02
N ALA A 20 5.58 1.80 9.40
CA ALA A 20 4.71 2.75 10.09
C ALA A 20 3.45 2.05 10.60
N ALA A 21 2.81 1.20 9.79
CA ALA A 21 1.63 0.45 10.21
C ALA A 21 1.95 -0.50 11.37
N ALA A 22 3.06 -1.22 11.30
CA ALA A 22 3.50 -2.13 12.36
C ALA A 22 3.80 -1.42 13.69
N TYR A 23 4.19 -0.15 13.64
CA TYR A 23 4.47 0.64 14.84
C TYR A 23 3.22 1.33 15.42
N PHE A 24 2.38 1.93 14.55
CA PHE A 24 1.26 2.78 14.99
C PHE A 24 -0.06 2.03 15.18
N ILE A 25 -0.22 0.84 14.60
CA ILE A 25 -1.52 0.16 14.54
C ILE A 25 -1.47 -1.14 15.34
N THR A 26 -2.17 -1.15 16.47
CA THR A 26 -2.38 -2.37 17.25
C THR A 26 -3.19 -3.37 16.40
N GLY A 27 -2.65 -4.58 16.22
CA GLY A 27 -3.22 -5.61 15.35
C GLY A 27 -2.66 -5.62 13.92
N PHE A 28 -1.71 -4.74 13.58
CA PHE A 28 -0.87 -4.90 12.39
C PHE A 28 0.51 -5.38 12.85
N ALA A 29 0.76 -6.68 12.75
CA ALA A 29 2.02 -7.29 13.19
C ALA A 29 2.93 -7.54 11.98
N PHE A 30 4.18 -7.10 12.09
CA PHE A 30 5.23 -7.48 11.16
C PHE A 30 6.41 -8.08 11.93
N THR A 31 6.69 -9.36 11.75
CA THR A 31 7.71 -10.11 12.52
C THR A 31 8.91 -10.54 11.67
N GLY A 32 9.04 -9.98 10.47
CA GLY A 32 10.14 -10.27 9.55
C GLY A 32 11.40 -9.47 9.84
N ASP A 33 12.52 -9.94 9.28
CA ASP A 33 13.77 -9.17 9.22
C ASP A 33 13.73 -8.10 8.11
N PHE A 34 14.83 -7.37 7.94
CA PHE A 34 14.93 -6.34 6.91
C PHE A 34 14.72 -6.90 5.48
N VAL A 35 15.14 -8.13 5.24
CA VAL A 35 14.96 -8.80 3.94
C VAL A 35 13.49 -9.12 3.71
N ALA A 36 12.80 -9.67 4.71
CA ALA A 36 11.37 -9.91 4.68
C ALA A 36 10.56 -8.62 4.44
N LEU A 37 11.01 -7.49 5.00
CA LEU A 37 10.35 -6.19 4.77
C LEU A 37 10.43 -5.78 3.30
N LEU A 38 11.63 -5.88 2.71
CA LEU A 38 11.83 -5.57 1.29
C LEU A 38 11.02 -6.50 0.39
N ILE A 39 10.95 -7.80 0.73
CA ILE A 39 10.13 -8.78 0.00
C ILE A 39 8.65 -8.41 0.10
N ALA A 40 8.13 -8.11 1.30
CA ALA A 40 6.73 -7.70 1.49
C ALA A 40 6.40 -6.41 0.71
N ALA A 41 7.29 -5.42 0.75
CA ALA A 41 7.14 -4.18 -0.01
C ALA A 41 7.20 -4.42 -1.53
N ALA A 42 8.03 -5.35 -2.00
CA ALA A 42 8.09 -5.75 -3.40
C ALA A 42 6.81 -6.47 -3.83
N ILE A 43 6.28 -7.39 -3.01
CA ILE A 43 4.99 -8.05 -3.26
C ILE A 43 3.87 -7.02 -3.34
N LEU A 44 3.79 -6.09 -2.39
CA LEU A 44 2.78 -5.03 -2.41
C LEU A 44 2.91 -4.14 -3.65
N THR A 45 4.13 -3.84 -4.07
CA THR A 45 4.37 -3.08 -5.30
C THR A 45 3.91 -3.87 -6.53
N ALA A 46 4.16 -5.16 -6.60
CA ALA A 46 3.69 -6.03 -7.67
C ALA A 46 2.14 -6.11 -7.72
N ILE A 47 1.49 -6.26 -6.56
CA ILE A 47 0.03 -6.18 -6.41
C ILE A 47 -0.49 -4.84 -6.95
N ASN A 48 0.16 -3.73 -6.60
CA ASN A 48 -0.23 -2.40 -7.04
C ASN A 48 0.01 -2.14 -8.53
N LEU A 49 0.93 -2.86 -9.17
CA LEU A 49 1.17 -2.76 -10.61
C LEU A 49 0.19 -3.61 -11.42
N ILE A 50 -0.19 -4.78 -10.91
CA ILE A 50 -0.97 -5.77 -11.66
C ILE A 50 -2.44 -5.75 -11.25
N LEU A 51 -2.73 -5.92 -9.96
CA LEU A 51 -4.10 -6.09 -9.47
C LEU A 51 -4.83 -4.77 -9.34
N ARG A 52 -4.16 -3.71 -8.90
CA ARG A 52 -4.81 -2.41 -8.72
C ARG A 52 -5.47 -1.86 -10.00
N PRO A 53 -4.88 -1.95 -11.21
CA PRO A 53 -5.58 -1.60 -12.45
C PRO A 53 -6.87 -2.40 -12.68
N VAL A 54 -6.82 -3.72 -12.45
CA VAL A 54 -7.97 -4.61 -12.62
C VAL A 54 -9.07 -4.29 -11.59
N LEU A 55 -8.70 -4.16 -10.32
CA LEU A 55 -9.61 -3.78 -9.25
C LEU A 55 -10.21 -2.39 -9.49
N LYS A 56 -9.43 -1.44 -10.00
CA LYS A 56 -9.92 -0.10 -10.32
C LYS A 56 -10.88 -0.10 -11.52
N LEU A 57 -10.72 -1.03 -12.46
CA LEU A 57 -11.68 -1.20 -13.55
C LEU A 57 -13.04 -1.72 -13.03
N ILE A 58 -12.99 -2.70 -12.13
CA ILE A 58 -14.20 -3.33 -11.55
C ILE A 58 -14.88 -2.38 -10.53
N LEU A 59 -14.10 -1.78 -9.63
CA LEU A 59 -14.59 -0.88 -8.59
C LEU A 59 -14.76 0.56 -9.09
N GLY A 60 -14.29 0.89 -10.29
CA GLY A 60 -14.33 2.22 -10.88
C GLY A 60 -15.70 2.90 -10.84
N PRO A 61 -16.79 2.22 -11.26
CA PRO A 61 -18.14 2.76 -11.17
C PRO A 61 -18.54 3.12 -9.73
N PHE A 62 -18.22 2.26 -8.77
CA PHE A 62 -18.49 2.51 -7.35
C PHE A 62 -17.61 3.61 -6.77
N ILE A 63 -16.34 3.69 -7.18
CA ILE A 63 -15.42 4.77 -6.81
C ILE A 63 -16.01 6.11 -7.27
N ILE A 64 -16.53 6.20 -8.49
CA ILE A 64 -17.16 7.43 -8.98
C ILE A 64 -18.46 7.72 -8.24
N LEU A 65 -19.34 6.72 -8.08
CA LEU A 65 -20.64 6.87 -7.43
C LEU A 65 -20.52 7.30 -5.96
N THR A 66 -19.46 6.87 -5.28
CA THR A 66 -19.18 7.19 -3.87
C THR A 66 -18.18 8.34 -3.69
N PHE A 67 -17.91 9.12 -4.74
CA PHE A 67 -16.97 10.25 -4.72
C PHE A 67 -15.56 9.88 -4.19
N GLY A 68 -15.10 8.66 -4.44
CA GLY A 68 -13.78 8.19 -4.06
C GLY A 68 -13.74 7.36 -2.77
N LEU A 69 -14.85 7.18 -2.04
CA LEU A 69 -14.85 6.40 -0.80
C LEU A 69 -14.37 4.96 -1.01
N PHE A 70 -14.76 4.34 -2.13
CA PHE A 70 -14.33 2.99 -2.49
C PHE A 70 -12.83 2.84 -2.78
N ILE A 71 -12.05 3.93 -2.81
CA ILE A 71 -10.58 3.86 -2.86
C ILE A 71 -10.05 3.20 -1.58
N ILE A 72 -10.68 3.43 -0.44
CA ILE A 72 -10.32 2.79 0.84
C ILE A 72 -10.49 1.27 0.72
N VAL A 73 -11.61 0.83 0.14
CA VAL A 73 -11.91 -0.59 -0.11
C VAL A 73 -10.88 -1.20 -1.05
N LEU A 74 -10.52 -0.50 -2.13
CA LEU A 74 -9.47 -0.96 -3.05
C LEU A 74 -8.13 -1.16 -2.31
N ASN A 75 -7.73 -0.19 -1.49
CA ASN A 75 -6.48 -0.28 -0.72
C ASN A 75 -6.57 -1.41 0.35
N ALA A 76 -7.74 -1.60 0.97
CA ALA A 76 -8.01 -2.69 1.91
C ALA A 76 -7.82 -4.05 1.27
N ILE A 77 -8.38 -4.24 0.08
CA ILE A 77 -8.21 -5.47 -0.69
C ILE A 77 -6.72 -5.69 -0.96
N THR A 78 -5.96 -4.69 -1.40
CA THR A 78 -4.52 -4.87 -1.67
C THR A 78 -3.70 -5.23 -0.43
N LEU A 79 -4.00 -4.63 0.73
CA LEU A 79 -3.31 -4.95 1.99
C LEU A 79 -3.71 -6.32 2.54
N TYR A 80 -4.99 -6.68 2.40
CA TYR A 80 -5.47 -8.01 2.78
C TYR A 80 -4.84 -9.10 1.91
N LEU A 81 -4.64 -8.84 0.62
CA LEU A 81 -3.89 -9.76 -0.24
C LEU A 81 -2.42 -9.87 0.20
N LEU A 82 -1.80 -8.77 0.62
CA LEU A 82 -0.43 -8.82 1.14
C LEU A 82 -0.34 -9.67 2.42
N ASP A 83 -1.29 -9.53 3.34
CA ASP A 83 -1.39 -10.36 4.55
C ASP A 83 -1.50 -11.86 4.21
N ILE A 84 -2.26 -12.22 3.18
CA ILE A 84 -2.34 -13.61 2.72
C ILE A 84 -1.03 -14.09 2.07
N LEU A 85 -0.38 -13.25 1.29
CA LEU A 85 0.80 -13.61 0.49
C LEU A 85 2.13 -13.48 1.25
N SER A 86 2.16 -12.75 2.37
CA SER A 86 3.36 -12.48 3.14
C SER A 86 3.26 -13.09 4.53
N SER A 87 3.90 -14.24 4.74
CA SER A 87 3.98 -14.90 6.05
C SER A 87 4.43 -14.00 7.22
N PRO A 88 5.40 -13.07 7.08
CA PRO A 88 5.84 -12.23 8.20
C PRO A 88 4.88 -11.08 8.54
N LEU A 89 3.85 -10.83 7.72
CA LEU A 89 2.89 -9.76 7.91
C LEU A 89 1.54 -10.36 8.31
N ARG A 90 0.98 -9.90 9.43
CA ARG A 90 -0.33 -10.32 9.90
C ARG A 90 -1.22 -9.15 10.29
N ILE A 91 -2.47 -9.18 9.80
CA ILE A 91 -3.47 -8.15 10.12
C ILE A 91 -4.63 -8.81 10.87
N GLU A 92 -4.75 -8.48 12.15
CA GLU A 92 -5.72 -9.10 13.06
C GLU A 92 -7.09 -8.41 12.99
N GLY A 93 -7.88 -8.81 12.00
CA GLY A 93 -9.27 -8.37 11.84
C GLY A 93 -9.44 -7.11 10.98
N TYR A 94 -10.69 -6.65 10.88
CA TYR A 94 -11.07 -5.61 9.92
C TYR A 94 -10.69 -4.18 10.37
N PHE A 95 -10.61 -3.95 11.69
CA PHE A 95 -10.32 -2.61 12.22
C PHE A 95 -8.85 -2.21 12.01
N PRO A 96 -7.84 -3.06 12.33
CA PRO A 96 -6.45 -2.77 11.99
C PRO A 96 -6.24 -2.67 10.48
N LEU A 97 -6.94 -3.49 9.69
CA LEU A 97 -6.91 -3.39 8.22
C LEU A 97 -7.38 -2.00 7.76
N LEU A 98 -8.51 -1.52 8.28
CA LEU A 98 -9.05 -0.20 7.91
C LEU A 98 -8.09 0.93 8.31
N LEU A 99 -7.53 0.89 9.53
CA LEU A 99 -6.55 1.87 9.96
C LEU A 99 -5.28 1.83 9.10
N ALA A 100 -4.81 0.62 8.74
CA ALA A 100 -3.65 0.46 7.89
C ALA A 100 -3.91 1.05 6.51
N THR A 101 -5.08 0.82 5.93
CA THR A 101 -5.42 1.40 4.61
C THR A 101 -5.42 2.91 4.62
N LEU A 102 -5.89 3.53 5.70
CA LEU A 102 -5.88 4.97 5.85
C LEU A 102 -4.45 5.50 5.96
N LEU A 103 -3.62 4.88 6.81
CA LEU A 103 -2.21 5.21 6.97
C LEU A 103 -1.44 5.10 5.65
N PHE A 104 -1.58 3.98 4.94
CA PHE A 104 -0.94 3.75 3.64
C PHE A 104 -1.38 4.78 2.60
N SER A 105 -2.65 5.19 2.62
CA SER A 105 -3.16 6.23 1.71
C SER A 105 -2.48 7.57 1.99
N VAL A 106 -2.29 7.93 3.26
CA VAL A 106 -1.59 9.16 3.66
C VAL A 106 -0.10 9.09 3.31
N VAL A 107 0.60 8.02 3.68
CA VAL A 107 2.04 7.86 3.41
C VAL A 107 2.34 7.92 1.91
N ASN A 108 1.60 7.15 1.10
CA ASN A 108 1.79 7.15 -0.34
C ASN A 108 1.38 8.48 -0.99
N GLY A 109 0.37 9.17 -0.43
CA GLY A 109 -0.05 10.50 -0.88
C GLY A 109 1.03 11.56 -0.63
N LEU A 110 1.62 11.58 0.56
CA LEU A 110 2.69 12.50 0.93
C LEU A 110 3.95 12.30 0.07
N ILE A 111 4.36 11.04 -0.13
CA ILE A 111 5.53 10.72 -0.96
C ILE A 111 5.28 11.12 -2.42
N GLY A 112 4.07 10.88 -2.94
CA GLY A 112 3.68 11.32 -4.28
C GLY A 112 3.67 12.83 -4.44
N PHE A 113 3.31 13.58 -3.39
CA PHE A 113 3.36 15.04 -3.38
C PHE A 113 4.80 15.55 -3.37
N SER A 114 5.65 15.02 -2.49
CA SER A 114 7.06 15.40 -2.38
C SER A 114 7.87 15.07 -3.65
N ALA A 115 7.60 13.92 -4.28
CA ALA A 115 8.25 13.53 -5.54
C ALA A 115 7.89 14.47 -6.69
N ARG A 116 6.68 15.07 -6.68
CA ARG A 116 6.27 16.05 -7.68
C ARG A 116 6.88 17.43 -7.45
N SER A 117 7.19 17.80 -6.21
CA SER A 117 7.83 19.10 -5.92
C SER A 117 9.29 19.18 -6.39
N THR A 118 10.01 18.06 -6.49
CA THR A 118 11.43 18.05 -6.93
C THR A 118 11.60 18.10 -8.45
N GLN A 119 10.54 17.88 -9.23
CA GLN A 119 10.61 17.83 -10.69
C GLN A 119 10.15 19.15 -11.37
N LYS A 120 9.91 20.20 -10.57
CA LYS A 120 9.43 21.51 -11.05
C LYS A 120 10.52 22.60 -11.06
N ASP A 121 11.78 22.22 -10.91
CA ASP A 121 12.93 23.13 -11.01
C ASP A 121 13.67 22.93 -12.35
#